data_AF-A0A517Y4A3-F1
#
_entry.id   AF-A0A517Y4A3-F1
#
_cell.length_a   1.000
_cell.length_b   1.000
_cell.length_c   1.000
_cell.angle_alpha   90.00
_cell.angle_beta   90.00
_cell.angle_gamma   90.00
#
_symmetry.space_group_name_H-M   'P 1'
#
loop_
_entity.id
_entity.type
_entity.pdbx_description
1 polymer ?
#
loop_
_entity_poly.entity_id
_entity_poly.type
_entity_poly.pdbx_seq_one_letter_code
_entity_poly.pdbx_strand_id
1 'polypeptide(L)'
;MTDTEEITDEVVAQSEESIEALNPIDESPATVPFDPAYDSRRQRIYDHRVEAQAEPNTMIACLAGVNSDLFDTELIVAETLRQGLAASGGSLETIERYGPLIELTLRLSKQITQVTQLEQRARKDNGEGTSSKPR
;
A
#
# COMPACT_ATOMS: atom_id res chain seq x y z
N MET A 1 -27.56 -39.72 -67.73
CA MET A 1 -28.27 -40.52 -66.73
C MET A 1 -27.56 -40.22 -65.43
N THR A 2 -28.10 -39.27 -64.68
CA THR A 2 -27.51 -38.68 -63.48
C THR A 2 -28.33 -39.21 -62.32
N ASP A 3 -27.66 -39.89 -61.40
CA ASP A 3 -28.28 -40.62 -60.30
C ASP A 3 -28.88 -39.69 -59.25
N THR A 4 -30.00 -40.21 -58.74
CA THR A 4 -30.98 -39.67 -57.83
C THR A 4 -30.51 -39.73 -56.38
N GLU A 5 -30.75 -38.62 -55.66
CA GLU A 5 -31.10 -38.44 -54.23
C GLU A 5 -30.53 -39.39 -53.17
N GLU A 6 -29.86 -38.80 -52.18
CA GLU A 6 -30.12 -39.16 -50.78
C GLU A 6 -29.93 -37.91 -49.89
N ILE A 7 -31.07 -37.28 -49.56
CA ILE A 7 -31.18 -36.25 -48.52
C ILE A 7 -31.73 -36.98 -47.30
N THR A 8 -30.93 -37.12 -46.25
CA THR A 8 -31.43 -37.47 -44.92
C THR A 8 -31.58 -36.20 -44.09
N ASP A 9 -32.83 -35.74 -44.03
CA ASP A 9 -33.33 -34.85 -42.98
C ASP A 9 -33.25 -35.58 -41.64
N GLU A 10 -32.45 -35.07 -40.71
CA GLU A 10 -32.61 -35.38 -39.29
C GLU A 10 -32.58 -34.07 -38.49
N VAL A 11 -33.73 -33.40 -38.50
CA VAL A 11 -34.07 -32.35 -37.55
C VAL A 11 -34.89 -32.99 -36.44
N VAL A 12 -34.25 -33.24 -35.29
CA VAL A 12 -34.97 -33.35 -34.01
C VAL A 12 -34.31 -32.41 -33.02
N ALA A 13 -34.93 -31.25 -32.87
CA ALA A 13 -34.71 -30.33 -31.78
C ALA A 13 -35.48 -30.80 -30.54
N GLN A 14 -34.80 -30.90 -29.40
CA GLN A 14 -35.33 -30.78 -28.03
C GLN A 14 -34.10 -30.60 -27.13
N SER A 15 -33.70 -29.36 -26.85
CA SER A 15 -34.05 -28.65 -25.61
C SER A 15 -33.71 -29.45 -24.36
N GLU A 16 -32.56 -29.12 -23.76
CA GLU A 16 -32.44 -28.84 -22.32
C GLU A 16 -31.10 -28.09 -22.13
N GLU A 17 -31.17 -26.79 -22.36
CA GLU A 17 -30.22 -25.83 -21.80
C GLU A 17 -30.27 -25.95 -20.27
N SER A 18 -29.43 -26.82 -19.71
CA SER A 18 -29.07 -26.70 -18.31
C SER A 18 -27.97 -25.64 -18.22
N ILE A 19 -28.37 -24.38 -18.34
CA ILE A 19 -27.54 -23.27 -17.86
C ILE A 19 -27.54 -23.44 -16.34
N GLU A 20 -26.55 -24.16 -15.84
CA GLU A 20 -26.19 -24.15 -14.44
C GLU A 20 -26.14 -22.69 -14.01
N ALA A 21 -27.05 -22.36 -13.09
CA ALA A 21 -27.28 -21.02 -12.60
C ALA A 21 -25.93 -20.37 -12.29
N LEU A 22 -25.58 -19.36 -13.10
CA LEU A 22 -24.56 -18.39 -12.76
C LEU A 22 -24.89 -17.93 -11.34
N ASN A 23 -24.05 -18.33 -10.38
CA ASN A 23 -24.13 -17.85 -9.01
C ASN A 23 -24.32 -16.33 -9.09
N PRO A 24 -25.31 -15.76 -8.39
CA PRO A 24 -25.38 -14.31 -8.30
C PRO A 24 -24.03 -13.88 -7.72
N ILE A 25 -23.29 -13.11 -8.52
CA ILE A 25 -22.12 -12.39 -8.02
C ILE A 25 -22.68 -11.56 -6.88
N ASP A 26 -22.32 -11.93 -5.66
CA ASP A 26 -22.65 -11.14 -4.49
C ASP A 26 -21.90 -9.81 -4.66
N GLU A 27 -22.59 -8.82 -5.24
CA GLU A 27 -22.11 -7.45 -5.41
C GLU A 27 -22.08 -6.68 -4.08
N SER A 28 -22.18 -7.38 -2.94
CA SER A 28 -21.91 -6.77 -1.66
C SER A 28 -20.49 -6.20 -1.71
N PRO A 29 -20.30 -4.88 -1.55
CA PRO A 29 -18.98 -4.27 -1.66
C PRO A 29 -18.09 -4.98 -0.65
N ALA A 30 -17.04 -5.66 -1.14
CA ALA A 30 -16.09 -6.35 -0.29
C ALA A 30 -15.62 -5.35 0.77
N THR A 31 -16.10 -5.53 2.01
CA THR A 31 -15.71 -4.67 3.12
C THR A 31 -14.23 -4.92 3.35
N VAL A 32 -13.40 -3.96 2.93
CA VAL A 32 -11.95 -4.05 3.14
C VAL A 32 -11.73 -4.17 4.65
N PRO A 33 -11.08 -5.24 5.13
CA PRO A 33 -10.86 -5.42 6.56
C PRO A 33 -10.09 -4.22 7.11
N PHE A 34 -10.59 -3.69 8.23
CA PHE A 34 -9.87 -2.72 9.05
C PHE A 34 -8.53 -3.32 9.49
N ASP A 35 -7.44 -2.56 9.37
CA ASP A 35 -6.11 -2.95 9.84
C ASP A 35 -5.84 -2.29 11.21
N PRO A 36 -5.90 -3.02 12.34
CA PRO A 36 -5.58 -2.47 13.65
C PRO A 36 -4.15 -1.93 13.76
N ALA A 37 -3.23 -2.41 12.90
CA ALA A 37 -1.87 -1.90 12.88
C ALA A 37 -1.76 -0.50 12.23
N TYR A 38 -2.77 -0.06 11.47
CA TYR A 38 -2.80 1.28 10.87
C TYR A 38 -2.88 2.36 11.95
N ASP A 39 -3.84 2.26 12.87
CA ASP A 39 -4.02 3.26 13.94
C ASP A 39 -2.84 3.26 14.92
N SER A 40 -2.31 2.08 15.25
CA SER A 40 -1.10 1.99 16.08
C SER A 40 0.10 2.67 15.40
N ARG A 41 0.27 2.50 14.08
CA ARG A 41 1.32 3.19 13.32
C ARG A 41 1.10 4.71 13.31
N ARG A 42 -0.12 5.19 13.08
CA ARG A 42 -0.47 6.61 13.14
C ARG A 42 -0.14 7.22 14.49
N GLN A 43 -0.47 6.53 15.58
CA GLN A 43 -0.17 7.01 16.93
C GLN A 43 1.33 7.17 17.15
N ARG A 44 2.15 6.18 16.74
CA ARG A 44 3.62 6.29 16.86
C ARG A 44 4.20 7.46 16.06
N ILE A 45 3.67 7.74 14.88
CA ILE A 45 4.10 8.88 14.06
C ILE A 45 3.75 10.20 14.76
N TYR A 46 2.55 10.28 15.34
CA TYR A 46 2.13 11.43 16.12
C TYR A 46 3.01 11.64 17.36
N ASP A 47 3.26 10.59 18.13
CA ASP A 47 4.10 10.64 19.33
C ASP A 47 5.52 11.11 18.97
N HIS A 48 6.10 10.55 17.91
CA HIS A 48 7.41 10.96 17.38
C HIS A 48 7.43 12.45 16.97
N ARG A 49 6.36 12.95 16.33
CA ARG A 49 6.25 14.38 15.98
C ARG A 49 6.18 15.27 17.22
N VAL A 50 5.47 14.85 18.27
CA VAL A 50 5.39 15.58 19.54
C VAL A 50 6.77 15.62 20.22
N GLU A 51 7.48 14.49 20.25
CA GLU A 51 8.86 14.42 20.77
C GLU A 51 9.80 15.34 19.98
N ALA A 52 9.69 15.36 18.65
CA ALA A 52 10.46 16.24 17.77
C ALA A 52 10.23 17.73 18.06
N GLN A 53 9.01 18.13 18.40
CA GLN A 53 8.69 19.52 18.75
C GLN A 53 9.25 19.94 20.12
N ALA A 54 9.43 18.99 21.02
CA ALA A 54 10.04 19.22 22.33
C ALA A 54 11.57 19.20 22.29
N GLU A 55 12.19 18.82 21.16
CA GLU A 55 13.64 18.70 21.02
C GLU A 55 14.31 20.10 21.04
N PRO A 56 15.22 20.36 22.00
CA PRO A 56 15.89 21.66 22.11
C PRO A 56 16.88 21.93 20.97
N ASN A 57 17.44 20.89 20.34
CA ASN A 57 18.33 21.07 19.20
C ASN A 57 17.51 21.24 17.91
N THR A 58 17.52 22.46 17.35
CA THR A 58 16.75 22.81 16.14
C THR A 58 17.03 21.89 14.95
N MET A 59 18.28 21.46 14.74
CA MET A 59 18.61 20.57 13.63
C MET A 59 17.95 19.20 13.81
N ILE A 60 18.02 18.63 15.02
CA ILE A 60 17.40 17.35 15.34
C ILE A 60 15.87 17.47 15.26
N ALA A 61 15.29 18.55 15.78
CA ALA A 61 13.86 18.84 15.69
C ALA A 61 13.38 18.90 14.24
N CYS A 62 14.12 19.60 13.35
CA CYS A 62 13.80 19.67 11.93
C CYS A 62 13.89 18.31 11.24
N LEU A 63 14.95 17.53 11.49
CA LEU A 63 15.12 16.20 10.91
C LEU A 63 14.01 15.25 11.35
N ALA A 64 13.69 15.24 12.65
CA ALA A 64 12.62 14.41 13.21
C ALA A 64 11.23 14.84 12.70
N GLY A 65 11.01 16.15 12.50
CA GLY A 65 9.81 16.69 11.86
C GLY A 65 9.65 16.19 10.42
N VAL A 66 10.69 16.34 9.59
CA VAL A 66 10.70 15.83 8.20
C VAL A 66 10.49 14.30 8.17
N ASN A 67 11.14 13.56 9.06
CA ASN A 67 10.91 12.11 9.19
C ASN A 67 9.44 11.79 9.47
N SER A 68 8.81 12.52 10.40
CA SER A 68 7.41 12.30 10.76
C SER A 68 6.47 12.53 9.56
N ASP A 69 6.73 13.56 8.76
CA ASP A 69 5.94 13.86 7.55
C ASP A 69 6.12 12.77 6.47
N LEU A 70 7.34 12.25 6.32
CA LEU A 70 7.63 11.14 5.42
C LEU A 70 6.94 9.85 5.89
N PHE A 71 6.97 9.54 7.18
CA PHE A 71 6.27 8.37 7.73
C PHE A 71 4.75 8.46 7.54
N ASP A 72 4.16 9.65 7.75
CA ASP A 72 2.72 9.86 7.56
C ASP A 72 2.33 9.65 6.08
N THR A 73 3.12 10.20 5.17
CA THR A 73 2.92 10.02 3.73
C THR A 73 3.05 8.55 3.32
N GLU A 74 4.09 7.86 3.81
CA GLU A 74 4.32 6.44 3.52
C GLU A 74 3.16 5.57 4.03
N LEU A 75 2.66 5.86 5.22
CA LEU A 75 1.52 5.15 5.80
C LEU A 75 0.24 5.34 4.99
N ILE A 76 -0.05 6.57 4.53
CA ILE A 76 -1.22 6.86 3.69
C ILE A 76 -1.11 6.14 2.34
N VAL A 77 0.06 6.18 1.70
CA VAL A 77 0.29 5.52 0.40
C VAL A 77 0.18 4.01 0.54
N ALA A 78 0.81 3.43 1.55
CA ALA A 78 0.78 1.99 1.81
C ALA A 78 -0.64 1.49 2.12
N GLU A 79 -1.41 2.27 2.89
CA GLU A 79 -2.81 1.93 3.18
C GLU A 79 -3.70 2.04 1.94
N THR A 80 -3.50 3.08 1.12
CA THR A 80 -4.21 3.22 -0.16
C THR A 80 -3.93 2.05 -1.09
N LEU A 81 -2.66 1.62 -1.18
CA LEU A 81 -2.26 0.43 -1.91
C LEU A 81 -2.92 -0.84 -1.36
N ARG A 82 -2.89 -1.03 -0.04
CA ARG A 82 -3.50 -2.19 0.63
C ARG A 82 -4.98 -2.28 0.31
N GLN A 83 -5.72 -1.19 0.48
CA GLN A 83 -7.16 -1.13 0.22
C GLN A 83 -7.47 -1.36 -1.27
N GLY A 84 -6.73 -0.72 -2.16
CA GLY A 84 -6.88 -0.86 -3.61
C GLY A 84 -6.60 -2.27 -4.13
N LEU A 85 -5.57 -2.93 -3.61
CA LEU A 85 -5.24 -4.31 -3.97
C LEU A 85 -6.22 -5.32 -3.35
N ALA A 86 -6.65 -5.09 -2.11
CA ALA A 86 -7.65 -5.96 -1.45
C ALA A 86 -9.02 -5.90 -2.15
N ALA A 87 -9.45 -4.71 -2.57
CA ALA A 87 -10.73 -4.52 -3.26
C ALA A 87 -10.77 -5.10 -4.69
N SER A 88 -9.61 -5.25 -5.33
CA SER A 88 -9.50 -5.65 -6.74
C SER A 88 -9.16 -7.13 -6.95
N GLY A 89 -8.92 -7.89 -5.88
CA GLY A 89 -8.52 -9.30 -5.97
C GLY A 89 -7.10 -9.52 -6.54
N GLY A 90 -6.30 -8.46 -6.68
CA GLY A 90 -4.88 -8.57 -7.05
C GLY A 90 -4.60 -8.92 -8.52
N SER A 91 -5.46 -8.55 -9.46
CA SER A 91 -5.20 -8.77 -10.89
C SER A 91 -3.94 -8.02 -11.38
N LEU A 92 -3.29 -8.54 -12.43
CA LEU A 92 -2.09 -7.91 -13.01
C LEU A 92 -2.35 -6.46 -13.46
N GLU A 93 -3.50 -6.22 -14.10
CA GLU A 93 -3.93 -4.88 -14.51
C GLU A 93 -4.04 -3.92 -13.31
N THR A 94 -4.48 -4.43 -12.15
CA THR A 94 -4.56 -3.63 -10.94
C THR A 94 -3.17 -3.33 -10.37
N ILE A 95 -2.26 -4.30 -10.41
CA ILE A 95 -0.86 -4.07 -10.02
C ILE A 95 -0.22 -2.98 -10.91
N GLU A 96 -0.44 -3.04 -12.22
CA GLU A 96 0.06 -2.03 -13.17
C GLU A 96 -0.54 -0.65 -12.88
N ARG A 97 -1.85 -0.57 -12.60
CA ARG A 97 -2.54 0.67 -12.20
C ARG A 97 -1.93 1.30 -10.94
N TYR A 98 -1.53 0.47 -9.98
CA TYR A 98 -0.92 0.91 -8.73
C TYR A 98 0.61 1.03 -8.76
N GLY A 99 1.25 0.70 -9.89
CA GLY A 99 2.70 0.80 -10.09
C GLY A 99 3.32 2.11 -9.59
N PRO A 100 2.76 3.30 -9.93
CA PRO A 100 3.28 4.57 -9.43
C PRO A 100 3.28 4.70 -7.90
N LEU A 101 2.27 4.15 -7.20
CA LEU A 101 2.22 4.17 -5.74
C LEU A 101 3.21 3.17 -5.13
N ILE A 102 3.44 2.02 -5.78
CA ILE A 102 4.46 1.05 -5.38
C ILE A 102 5.86 1.70 -5.46
N GLU A 103 6.15 2.36 -6.58
CA GLU A 103 7.40 3.09 -6.77
C GLU A 103 7.57 4.24 -5.77
N LEU A 104 6.50 4.97 -5.49
CA LEU A 104 6.49 6.03 -4.49
C LEU A 104 6.81 5.48 -3.10
N THR A 105 6.21 4.35 -2.71
CA THR A 105 6.47 3.69 -1.42
C THR A 105 7.95 3.34 -1.30
N LEU A 106 8.55 2.73 -2.34
CA LEU A 106 9.98 2.40 -2.36
C LEU A 106 10.88 3.63 -2.24
N ARG A 107 10.50 4.75 -2.86
CA ARG A 107 11.24 6.02 -2.77
C ARG A 107 11.13 6.61 -1.37
N LEU A 108 9.94 6.62 -0.77
CA LEU A 108 9.69 7.10 0.58
C LEU A 108 10.50 6.28 1.59
N SER A 109 10.50 4.95 1.51
CA SER A 109 11.29 4.11 2.43
C SER A 109 12.79 4.42 2.39
N LYS A 110 13.33 4.72 1.19
CA LYS A 110 14.74 5.14 1.04
C LYS A 110 14.99 6.50 1.69
N GLN A 111 14.11 7.47 1.47
CA GLN A 111 14.22 8.82 2.04
C GLN A 111 14.11 8.79 3.57
N ILE A 112 13.13 8.06 4.10
CA ILE A 112 12.97 7.81 5.55
C ILE A 112 14.26 7.24 6.13
N THR A 113 14.84 6.22 5.49
CA THR A 113 16.09 5.60 5.95
C THR A 113 17.23 6.62 6.00
N GLN A 114 17.39 7.44 4.96
CA GLN A 114 18.44 8.46 4.90
C GLN A 114 18.27 9.52 5.97
N VAL A 115 17.07 10.07 6.14
CA VAL A 115 16.80 11.13 7.12
C VAL A 115 16.89 10.58 8.55
N THR A 116 16.44 9.35 8.80
CA THR A 116 16.64 8.64 10.09
C THR A 116 18.13 8.49 10.43
N GLN A 117 18.97 8.11 9.46
CA GLN A 117 20.42 8.02 9.68
C GLN A 117 21.05 9.39 9.98
N LEU A 118 20.60 10.45 9.31
CA LEU A 118 21.07 11.81 9.58
C LEU A 118 20.66 12.28 10.98
N GLU A 119 19.42 12.02 11.38
CA GLU A 119 18.91 12.33 12.71
C GLU A 119 19.70 11.59 13.80
N GLN A 120 19.95 10.29 13.63
CA GLN A 120 20.73 9.49 14.58
C GLN A 120 22.16 10.01 14.73
N ARG A 121 22.81 10.41 13.63
CA ARG A 121 24.14 11.04 13.66
C ARG A 121 24.11 12.37 14.40
N ALA A 122 23.14 13.23 14.09
CA ALA A 122 22.96 14.52 14.76
C ALA A 122 22.76 14.34 16.28
N ARG A 123 21.96 13.36 16.70
CA ARG A 123 21.75 13.01 18.11
C ARG A 123 23.05 12.54 18.78
N LYS A 124 23.82 11.69 18.11
CA LYS A 124 25.11 11.21 18.60
C LYS A 124 26.11 12.35 18.80
N ASP A 125 26.27 13.21 17.79
CA ASP A 125 27.20 14.34 17.83
C ASP A 125 26.81 15.35 18.92
N ASN A 126 25.51 15.57 19.15
CA ASN A 126 25.01 16.42 20.23
C ASN A 126 25.22 15.81 21.62
N GLY A 127 25.17 14.48 21.74
CA GLY A 127 25.46 13.76 22.99
C GLY A 127 26.96 13.68 23.34
N GLU A 128 27.84 13.71 22.33
CA GLU A 128 29.30 13.66 22.52
C GLU A 128 29.91 15.05 22.84
N GLY A 129 29.20 16.15 22.57
CA GLY A 129 29.66 17.52 22.76
C GLY A 129 29.81 18.02 24.21
N THR A 130 29.30 17.29 25.21
CA THR A 130 29.38 17.72 26.63
C THR A 130 30.58 17.13 27.40
N SER A 131 31.44 16.34 26.76
CA SER A 131 32.58 15.68 27.43
C SER A 131 33.95 16.25 27.04
N SER A 132 34.07 17.56 26.85
CA SER A 132 35.38 18.23 26.81
C SER A 132 35.71 18.83 28.17
N LYS A 133 36.37 18.04 29.03
CA LYS A 133 37.04 18.58 30.23
C LYS A 133 38.24 19.41 29.76
N PRO A 134 38.45 20.63 30.30
CA PRO A 134 39.65 21.39 30.00
C PRO A 134 40.85 20.67 30.60
N ARG A 135 41.93 20.58 29.83
CA ARG A 135 43.29 20.35 30.35
C ARG A 135 43.99 21.70 30.45
#